data_AF-A0A920V537-F1
#
_entry.id   AF-A0A920V537-F1
#
_cell.length_a   1.000
_cell.length_b   1.000
_cell.length_c   1.000
_cell.angle_alpha   90.00
_cell.angle_beta   90.00
_cell.angle_gamma   90.00
#
_symmetry.space_group_name_H-M   'P 1'
#
loop_
_entity.id
_entity.type
_entity.pdbx_description
1 polymer ?
#
loop_
_entity_poly.entity_id
_entity_poly.type
_entity_poly.pdbx_seq_one_letter_code
_entity_poly.pdbx_strand_id
1 'polypeptide(L)'
;MRFFAVIFLIPSLIMAEETFTNTNQDTSIERSFGEFLKWRFSRKQPDRIQIESSDEWKQLEQETKYYAVWIGHSTYLLNNGGLTILTDPVFSKRASPFSIAGPRRLISPSISLQELPLIELLQLVIIIMTT
;
A
#
# COMPACT_ATOMS: atom_id res chain seq x y z
N MET A 1 52.11 -4.06 -10.44
CA MET A 1 50.82 -4.78 -10.36
C MET A 1 50.05 -4.24 -9.17
N ARG A 2 48.91 -3.56 -9.39
CA ARG A 2 48.04 -3.05 -8.30
C ARG A 2 46.90 -4.05 -8.10
N PHE A 3 46.83 -4.67 -6.93
CA PHE A 3 45.70 -5.50 -6.53
C PHE A 3 44.55 -4.58 -6.11
N PHE A 4 43.43 -4.65 -6.82
CA PHE A 4 42.16 -4.09 -6.37
C PHE A 4 41.48 -5.13 -5.47
N ALA A 5 41.35 -4.81 -4.19
CA ALA A 5 40.51 -5.58 -3.26
C ALA A 5 39.06 -5.13 -3.45
N VAL A 6 38.22 -6.01 -4.01
CA VAL A 6 36.78 -5.83 -4.03
C VAL A 6 36.25 -6.32 -2.69
N ILE A 7 35.92 -5.41 -1.79
CA ILE A 7 35.23 -5.71 -0.53
C ILE A 7 33.75 -5.90 -0.87
N PHE A 8 33.28 -7.15 -0.87
CA PHE A 8 31.85 -7.44 -0.84
C PHE A 8 31.33 -7.12 0.57
N LEU A 9 30.66 -5.98 0.71
CA LEU A 9 29.82 -5.70 1.87
C LEU A 9 28.62 -6.65 1.82
N ILE A 10 28.70 -7.75 2.56
CA ILE A 10 27.55 -8.59 2.87
C ILE A 10 26.66 -7.75 3.81
N PRO A 11 25.44 -7.36 3.42
CA PRO A 11 24.54 -6.73 4.37
C PRO A 11 24.23 -7.77 5.44
N SER A 12 24.64 -7.50 6.68
CA SER A 12 24.22 -8.25 7.85
C SER A 12 22.71 -8.06 7.99
N LEU A 13 21.95 -8.99 7.40
CA LEU A 13 20.53 -9.13 7.60
C LEU A 13 20.33 -9.63 9.04
N ILE A 14 20.36 -8.72 10.02
CA ILE A 14 19.82 -9.02 11.34
C ILE A 14 18.30 -9.01 11.16
N MET A 15 17.76 -10.14 10.71
CA MET A 15 16.35 -10.43 10.80
C MET A 15 16.07 -10.78 12.26
N ALA A 16 15.52 -9.83 13.01
CA ALA A 16 14.82 -10.15 14.25
C ALA A 16 13.54 -10.91 13.83
N GLU A 17 13.67 -12.21 13.60
CA GLU A 17 12.55 -13.05 13.19
C GLU A 17 11.82 -13.53 14.45
N GLU A 18 11.04 -12.63 15.05
CA GLU A 18 9.90 -13.09 15.83
C GLU A 18 8.82 -13.52 14.83
N THR A 19 8.80 -14.81 14.49
CA THR A 19 7.75 -15.39 13.65
C THR A 19 6.44 -15.32 14.44
N PHE A 20 5.59 -14.34 14.11
CA PHE A 20 4.25 -14.26 14.66
C PHE A 20 3.44 -15.49 14.23
N THR A 21 3.11 -16.35 15.19
CA THR A 21 2.18 -17.46 14.99
C THR A 21 0.80 -17.01 15.46
N ASN A 22 -0.23 -17.29 14.66
CA ASN A 22 -1.60 -16.96 15.03
C ASN A 22 -2.01 -17.77 16.27
N THR A 23 -2.65 -17.15 17.26
CA THR A 23 -3.05 -17.80 18.52
C THR A 23 -4.11 -18.90 18.33
N ASN A 24 -4.72 -19.01 17.15
CA ASN A 24 -5.51 -20.19 16.77
C ASN A 24 -4.59 -21.40 16.52
N GLN A 25 -4.23 -22.07 17.61
CA GLN A 25 -3.48 -23.33 17.67
C GLN A 25 -4.29 -24.56 17.22
N ASP A 26 -5.37 -24.39 16.46
CA ASP A 26 -6.15 -25.52 15.94
C ASP A 26 -6.08 -25.50 14.41
N THR A 27 -5.20 -26.36 13.89
CA THR A 27 -4.83 -26.52 12.48
C THR A 27 -4.26 -25.27 11.81
N SER A 28 -2.94 -25.18 11.71
CA SER A 28 -2.32 -24.51 10.57
C SER A 28 -2.82 -25.25 9.33
N ILE A 29 -3.91 -24.77 8.72
CA ILE A 29 -4.32 -25.29 7.43
C ILE A 29 -3.21 -24.84 6.49
N GLU A 30 -2.27 -25.74 6.20
CA GLU A 30 -1.27 -25.54 5.15
C GLU A 30 -2.04 -25.40 3.83
N ARG A 31 -2.48 -24.18 3.53
CA ARG A 31 -3.21 -23.89 2.31
C ARG A 31 -2.22 -24.03 1.17
N SER A 32 -2.42 -25.05 0.35
CA SER A 32 -1.53 -25.28 -0.79
C SER A 32 -1.66 -24.12 -1.79
N PHE A 33 -0.60 -23.88 -2.57
CA PHE A 33 -0.67 -22.93 -3.68
C PHE A 33 -1.82 -23.24 -4.66
N GLY A 34 -2.15 -24.52 -4.83
CA GLY A 34 -3.29 -24.96 -5.64
C GLY A 34 -4.63 -24.52 -5.06
N GLU A 35 -4.81 -24.57 -3.74
CA GLU A 35 -6.00 -24.04 -3.06
C GLU A 35 -6.09 -22.51 -3.19
N PHE A 36 -4.96 -21.82 -3.07
CA PHE A 36 -4.88 -20.38 -3.33
C PHE A 36 -5.32 -20.03 -4.76
N LEU A 37 -4.79 -20.73 -5.76
CA LEU A 37 -5.18 -20.52 -7.15
C LEU A 37 -6.66 -20.84 -7.38
N LYS A 38 -7.14 -21.98 -6.85
CA LYS A 38 -8.55 -22.38 -6.92
C LYS A 38 -9.44 -21.28 -6.37
N TRP A 39 -9.17 -20.78 -5.17
CA TRP A 39 -9.88 -19.65 -4.57
C TRP A 39 -9.79 -18.39 -5.43
N ARG A 40 -8.60 -18.05 -5.94
CA ARG A 40 -8.38 -16.83 -6.72
C ARG A 40 -9.21 -16.81 -8.00
N PHE A 41 -9.42 -17.96 -8.65
CA PHE A 41 -10.19 -18.10 -9.88
C PHE A 41 -11.67 -18.39 -9.64
N SER A 42 -12.05 -19.03 -8.53
CA SER A 42 -13.45 -19.36 -8.21
C SER A 42 -14.17 -18.31 -7.37
N ARG A 43 -13.45 -17.33 -6.79
CA ARG A 43 -14.06 -16.30 -5.94
C ARG A 43 -15.09 -15.48 -6.72
N LYS A 44 -16.26 -15.29 -6.11
CA LYS A 44 -17.24 -14.29 -6.55
C LYS A 44 -16.60 -12.90 -6.42
N GLN A 45 -16.65 -12.11 -7.49
CA GLN A 45 -16.19 -10.73 -7.42
C GLN A 45 -17.20 -9.92 -6.59
N PRO A 46 -16.72 -9.03 -5.70
CA PRO A 46 -17.62 -8.12 -5.00
C PRO A 46 -18.29 -7.17 -5.99
N ASP A 47 -19.52 -6.77 -5.68
CA ASP A 47 -20.22 -5.78 -6.47
C ASP A 47 -19.50 -4.42 -6.39
N ARG A 48 -19.51 -3.69 -7.50
CA ARG A 48 -18.87 -2.37 -7.57
C ARG A 48 -19.80 -1.34 -6.92
N ILE A 49 -19.57 -1.08 -5.65
CA ILE A 49 -20.22 0.03 -4.94
C ILE A 49 -19.39 1.28 -5.20
N GLN A 50 -20.04 2.33 -5.69
CA GLN A 50 -19.42 3.65 -5.76
C GLN A 50 -19.48 4.26 -4.36
N ILE A 51 -18.33 4.70 -3.87
CA ILE A 51 -18.24 5.47 -2.62
C ILE A 51 -18.34 6.94 -3.03
N GLU A 52 -19.26 7.68 -2.43
CA GLU A 52 -19.34 9.12 -2.61
C GLU A 52 -18.07 9.77 -2.06
N SER A 53 -17.35 10.51 -2.91
CA SER A 53 -16.19 11.29 -2.53
C SER A 53 -16.61 12.69 -2.11
N SER A 54 -16.09 13.18 -0.99
CA SER A 54 -16.26 14.55 -0.52
C SER A 54 -15.03 15.40 -0.84
N ASP A 55 -15.24 16.68 -1.14
CA ASP A 55 -14.19 17.68 -1.36
C ASP A 55 -13.85 18.48 -0.07
N GLU A 56 -14.49 18.17 1.06
CA GLU A 56 -14.31 18.86 2.35
C GLU A 56 -12.84 18.87 2.80
N TRP A 57 -12.06 17.87 2.39
CA TRP A 57 -10.64 17.77 2.73
C TRP A 57 -9.81 18.98 2.27
N LYS A 58 -10.24 19.69 1.21
CA LYS A 58 -9.58 20.91 0.70
C LYS A 58 -9.65 22.06 1.69
N GLN A 59 -10.64 22.07 2.58
CA GLN A 59 -10.82 23.10 3.60
C GLN A 59 -10.03 22.78 4.88
N LEU A 60 -9.75 21.49 5.14
CA LEU A 60 -9.06 21.04 6.35
C LEU A 60 -7.68 21.64 6.52
N GLU A 61 -6.96 21.91 5.42
CA GLU A 61 -5.62 22.53 5.46
C GLU A 61 -5.63 23.92 6.13
N GLN A 62 -6.73 24.66 6.02
CA GLN A 62 -6.88 26.00 6.59
C GLN A 62 -7.45 25.97 8.01
N GLU A 63 -8.30 24.99 8.33
CA GLU A 63 -9.06 24.95 9.58
C GLU A 63 -8.37 24.14 10.69
N THR A 64 -7.65 23.07 10.33
CA THR A 64 -7.04 22.16 11.31
C THR A 64 -5.66 21.68 10.89
N LYS A 65 -4.79 21.50 11.89
CA LYS A 65 -3.44 20.92 11.69
C LYS A 65 -3.39 19.42 11.98
N TYR A 66 -4.52 18.80 12.29
CA TYR A 66 -4.60 17.37 12.58
C TYR A 66 -5.79 16.78 11.85
N TYR A 67 -5.52 15.99 10.82
CA TYR A 67 -6.56 15.31 10.06
C TYR A 67 -6.04 14.04 9.40
N ALA A 68 -6.97 13.17 9.05
CA ALA A 68 -6.73 11.97 8.27
C ALA A 68 -7.81 11.85 7.19
N VAL A 69 -7.38 11.71 5.94
CA VAL A 69 -8.26 11.56 4.78
C VAL A 69 -7.97 10.22 4.13
N TRP A 70 -9.00 9.40 3.97
CA TRP A 70 -8.87 8.12 3.30
C TRP A 70 -8.97 8.31 1.77
N ILE A 71 -7.89 7.93 1.07
CA ILE A 71 -7.83 8.00 -0.40
C ILE A 71 -8.33 6.71 -1.05
N GLY A 72 -8.11 5.57 -0.39
CA GLY A 72 -8.54 4.25 -0.84
C GLY A 72 -7.47 3.17 -0.56
N HIS A 73 -7.89 1.90 -0.43
CA HIS A 73 -7.01 0.80 0.01
C HIS A 73 -6.36 1.14 1.37
N SER A 74 -5.03 1.02 1.50
CA SER A 74 -4.24 1.46 2.64
C SER A 74 -3.66 2.88 2.47
N THR A 75 -4.11 3.63 1.46
CA THR A 75 -3.64 5.00 1.20
C THR A 75 -4.41 6.02 2.02
N TYR A 76 -3.70 6.74 2.90
CA TYR A 76 -4.21 7.84 3.70
C TYR A 76 -3.33 9.08 3.51
N LEU A 77 -3.97 10.24 3.43
CA LEU A 77 -3.34 11.54 3.59
C LEU A 77 -3.53 11.98 5.04
N LEU A 78 -2.43 12.12 5.76
CA LEU A 78 -2.41 12.52 7.16
C LEU A 78 -1.73 13.88 7.28
N ASN A 79 -2.25 14.75 8.13
CA ASN A 79 -1.53 15.93 8.58
C ASN A 79 -1.36 15.85 10.10
N ASN A 80 -0.11 15.99 10.56
CA ASN A 80 0.24 15.95 11.97
C ASN A 80 1.00 17.21 12.37
N GLY A 81 0.28 18.26 12.75
CA GLY A 81 0.86 19.52 13.21
C GLY A 81 1.54 20.33 12.09
N GLY A 82 1.11 20.15 10.84
CA GLY A 82 1.76 20.70 9.66
C GLY A 82 2.55 19.67 8.86
N LEU A 83 2.92 18.53 9.47
CA LEU A 83 3.62 17.45 8.78
C LEU A 83 2.65 16.67 7.89
N THR A 84 2.74 16.83 6.57
CA THR A 84 1.88 16.12 5.61
C THR A 84 2.50 14.78 5.20
N ILE A 85 1.82 13.68 5.55
CA ILE A 85 2.26 12.30 5.36
C ILE A 85 1.30 11.59 4.41
N LEU A 86 1.83 10.88 3.42
CA LEU A 86 1.05 9.98 2.57
C LEU A 86 1.49 8.53 2.81
N THR A 87 0.53 7.67 3.16
CA THR A 87 0.77 6.24 3.43
C THR A 87 0.52 5.41 2.18
N ASP A 88 1.35 4.40 1.93
CA ASP A 88 1.21 3.36 0.90
C ASP A 88 0.54 3.86 -0.39
N PRO A 89 1.18 4.76 -1.16
CA PRO A 89 0.54 5.46 -2.25
C PRO A 89 0.21 4.50 -3.40
N VAL A 90 -1.05 4.08 -3.48
CA VAL A 90 -1.58 3.27 -4.59
C VAL A 90 -2.53 4.16 -5.40
N PHE A 91 -2.08 4.63 -6.55
CA PHE A 91 -2.90 5.41 -7.49
C PHE A 91 -3.13 4.69 -8.82
N SER A 92 -2.46 3.56 -9.04
CA SER A 92 -2.62 2.75 -10.25
C SER A 92 -4.01 2.13 -10.35
N LYS A 93 -4.41 1.81 -11.59
CA LYS A 93 -5.61 1.02 -11.87
C LYS A 93 -5.47 -0.44 -11.42
N ARG A 94 -4.26 -0.90 -11.14
CA ARG A 94 -3.93 -2.30 -10.81
C ARG A 94 -2.84 -2.38 -9.76
N ALA A 95 -3.02 -3.26 -8.79
CA ALA A 95 -1.96 -3.64 -7.85
C ALA A 95 -1.18 -4.85 -8.40
N SER A 96 -0.49 -4.68 -9.55
CA SER A 96 0.55 -5.59 -10.05
C SER A 96 1.71 -4.85 -10.75
N PRO A 97 2.97 -5.34 -10.62
CA PRO A 97 4.15 -4.76 -11.28
C PRO A 97 4.07 -4.78 -12.80
N PHE A 98 3.14 -5.58 -13.34
CA PHE A 98 2.79 -5.62 -14.74
C PHE A 98 1.49 -4.86 -15.00
N SER A 99 1.47 -4.05 -16.05
CA SER A 99 0.32 -3.23 -16.48
C SER A 99 -0.91 -4.05 -16.91
N ILE A 100 -0.72 -5.30 -17.35
CA ILE A 100 -1.77 -6.13 -17.94
C ILE A 100 -2.32 -7.16 -16.93
N ALA A 101 -1.48 -7.63 -16.01
CA ALA A 101 -1.81 -8.68 -15.05
C ALA A 101 -2.19 -8.12 -13.68
N GLY A 102 -2.73 -8.98 -12.81
CA GLY A 102 -3.00 -8.66 -11.40
C GLY A 102 -4.40 -8.11 -11.07
N PRO A 103 -4.66 -7.83 -9.79
CA PRO A 103 -5.94 -7.30 -9.32
C PRO A 103 -6.20 -5.88 -9.85
N ARG A 104 -7.39 -5.66 -10.41
CA ARG A 104 -7.87 -4.32 -10.76
C ARG A 104 -8.44 -3.64 -9.52
N ARG A 105 -8.18 -2.35 -9.40
CA ARG A 105 -8.83 -1.47 -8.44
C ARG A 105 -10.33 -1.42 -8.74
N LEU A 106 -11.15 -1.55 -7.70
CA LEU A 106 -12.62 -1.55 -7.80
C LEU A 106 -13.21 -0.14 -7.75
N ILE A 107 -12.59 0.73 -6.96
CA ILE A 107 -13.06 2.08 -6.63
C ILE A 107 -11.93 3.05 -6.95
N SER A 108 -12.22 4.11 -7.69
CA SER A 108 -11.26 5.18 -7.98
C SER A 108 -10.76 5.83 -6.68
N PRO A 109 -9.51 6.34 -6.65
CA PRO A 109 -9.06 7.11 -5.49
C PRO A 109 -9.95 8.35 -5.29
N SER A 110 -10.22 8.72 -4.04
CA SER A 110 -11.04 9.90 -3.71
C SER A 110 -10.32 11.22 -3.96
N ILE A 111 -8.99 11.21 -4.02
CA ILE A 111 -8.13 12.35 -4.40
C ILE A 111 -7.26 11.92 -5.57
N SER A 112 -7.22 12.72 -6.64
CA SER A 112 -6.33 12.45 -7.77
C SER A 112 -4.87 12.79 -7.41
N LEU A 113 -3.91 12.15 -8.07
CA LEU A 113 -2.48 12.39 -7.80
C LEU A 113 -2.10 13.87 -8.02
N GLN A 114 -2.78 14.54 -8.95
CA GLN A 114 -2.55 15.94 -9.32
C GLN A 114 -3.10 16.93 -8.28
N GLU A 115 -4.05 16.50 -7.45
CA GLU A 115 -4.68 17.33 -6.43
C GLU A 115 -4.00 17.20 -5.07
N LEU A 116 -3.03 16.30 -4.92
CA LEU A 116 -2.37 16.10 -3.63
C LEU A 116 -1.66 17.39 -3.18
N PRO A 117 -1.80 17.78 -1.89
CA PRO A 117 -1.04 18.87 -1.32
C PRO A 117 0.45 18.50 -1.27
N LEU A 118 1.29 19.46 -0.88
CA LEU A 118 2.72 19.20 -0.71
C LEU A 118 2.94 18.10 0.35
N ILE A 119 3.60 17.01 -0.05
CA ILE A 119 3.89 15.88 0.84
C ILE A 119 5.31 16.01 1.38
N GLU A 120 5.45 15.96 2.70
CA GLU A 120 6.75 16.03 3.36
C GLU A 120 7.30 14.65 3.70
N LEU A 121 6.41 13.66 3.91
CA LEU A 121 6.81 12.28 4.21
C LEU A 121 5.98 11.27 3.42
N LEU A 122 6.68 10.32 2.81
CA LEU A 122 6.08 9.18 2.12
C LEU A 122 6.38 7.89 2.89
N GLN A 123 5.34 7.21 3.37
CA GLN A 123 5.47 5.88 3.97
C GLN A 123 5.16 4.82 2.92
N LEU A 124 6.04 3.83 2.78
CA LEU A 124 5.95 2.79 1.77
C LEU A 124 5.86 1.40 2.41
N VAL A 125 4.77 0.70 2.16
CA VAL A 125 4.71 -0.75 2.06
C VAL A 125 4.79 -1.09 0.57
N ILE A 126 5.61 -2.09 0.23
CA ILE A 126 5.90 -2.54 -1.13
C ILE A 126 4.63 -2.52 -1.99
N ILE A 127 4.50 -1.50 -2.85
CA ILE A 127 3.75 -1.35 -4.11
C ILE A 127 3.70 0.17 -4.37
N ILE A 128 4.73 0.72 -5.02
CA ILE A 128 4.58 1.97 -5.80
C ILE A 128 4.41 1.51 -7.23
N MET A 129 3.25 1.78 -7.83
CA MET A 129 3.07 1.50 -9.25
C MET A 129 2.53 2.71 -9.97
N THR A 130 3.44 3.26 -10.76
CA THR A 130 3.27 4.37 -11.68
C THR A 130 3.39 3.79 -13.10
N THR A 131 2.38 3.04 -13.54
CA THR A 131 2.17 2.68 -14.95
C THR A 131 0.69 2.63 -15.27
#